data_AF-A0A8J3N470-F1
#
_entry.id   AF-A0A8J3N470-F1
#
_cell.length_a   1.000
_cell.length_b   1.000
_cell.length_c   1.000
_cell.angle_alpha   90.00
_cell.angle_beta   90.00
_cell.angle_gamma   90.00
#
_symmetry.space_group_name_H-M   'P 1'
#
loop_
_entity.id
_entity.type
_entity.pdbx_description
1 polymer ?
#
loop_
_entity_poly.entity_id
_entity_poly.type
_entity_poly.pdbx_seq_one_letter_code
_entity_poly.pdbx_strand_id
1 'polypeptide(L)' 'MSSNWITIVEAVAIISKNSHHPVSPSHVQTLVNGGKIGTRSLYGGTAFLKRSDVEATRVAADTGNNHRERC' A
#
# COMPACT_ATOMS: atom_id res chain seq x y z
N MET A 1 -15.42 -9.51 -15.18
CA MET A 1 -15.36 -9.00 -13.80
C MET A 1 -13.90 -8.88 -13.42
N SER A 2 -13.36 -7.66 -13.31
CA SER A 2 -11.96 -7.47 -12.92
C SER A 2 -11.83 -7.83 -11.43
N SER A 3 -10.84 -8.65 -11.08
CA SER A 3 -10.57 -8.98 -9.68
C SER A 3 -10.22 -7.70 -8.93
N ASN A 4 -11.13 -7.23 -8.07
CA ASN A 4 -10.96 -6.03 -7.23
C ASN A 4 -9.90 -6.20 -6.14
N TRP A 5 -9.27 -7.38 -6.07
CA TRP A 5 -8.34 -7.81 -5.06
C TRP A 5 -7.04 -8.23 -5.75
N ILE A 6 -5.93 -7.69 -5.27
CA ILE A 6 -4.58 -7.90 -5.82
C ILE A 6 -3.61 -8.32 -4.73
N THR A 7 -2.49 -8.91 -5.10
CA THR A 7 -1.45 -9.32 -4.16
C THR A 7 -0.59 -8.14 -3.70
N ILE A 8 0.21 -8.35 -2.65
CA ILE A 8 1.20 -7.37 -2.19
C ILE A 8 2.20 -7.01 -3.31
N VAL A 9 2.61 -7.98 -4.11
CA VAL A 9 3.56 -7.77 -5.23
C VAL A 9 2.96 -6.84 -6.29
N GLU A 10 1.69 -7.06 -6.65
CA GLU A 10 0.98 -6.19 -7.59
C GLU A 10 0.77 -4.79 -7.02
N ALA A 11 0.45 -4.68 -5.73
CA ALA A 11 0.27 -3.38 -5.08
C ALA A 11 1.57 -2.58 -5.04
N VAL A 12 2.71 -3.22 -4.77
CA VAL A 12 4.03 -2.59 -4.85
C VAL A 12 4.27 -2.00 -6.25
N ALA A 13 3.99 -2.77 -7.30
CA ALA A 13 4.20 -2.31 -8.67
C ALA A 13 3.31 -1.10 -9.02
N ILE A 14 2.03 -1.12 -8.60
CA ILE A 14 1.10 -0.02 -8.85
C ILE A 14 1.50 1.24 -8.07
N ILE A 15 1.78 1.11 -6.78
CA ILE A 15 2.13 2.27 -5.93
C ILE A 15 3.47 2.85 -6.38
N SER A 16 4.45 2.00 -6.72
CA SER A 16 5.74 2.42 -7.27
C SER A 16 5.55 3.24 -8.56
N LYS A 17 4.72 2.75 -9.49
CA LYS A 17 4.37 3.46 -10.72
C LYS A 17 3.67 4.79 -10.44
N ASN A 18 2.73 4.82 -9.50
CA ASN A 18 1.98 6.03 -9.14
C ASN A 18 2.82 7.08 -8.40
N SER A 19 3.88 6.64 -7.73
CA SER A 19 4.73 7.49 -6.88
C SER A 19 6.02 7.90 -7.58
N HIS A 20 6.29 7.36 -8.79
CA HIS A 20 7.51 7.58 -9.58
C HIS A 20 8.82 7.20 -8.86
N HIS A 21 8.76 6.33 -7.83
CA HIS A 21 9.92 5.82 -7.12
C HIS A 21 9.65 4.40 -6.59
N PRO A 22 10.68 3.56 -6.40
CA PRO A 22 10.51 2.21 -5.90
C PRO A 22 9.94 2.20 -4.47
N VAL A 23 8.91 1.38 -4.27
CA VAL A 23 8.21 1.22 -2.99
C VAL A 23 8.49 -0.18 -2.46
N SER A 24 8.86 -0.30 -1.19
CA SER A 24 9.10 -1.60 -0.55
C SER A 24 7.79 -2.27 -0.11
N PRO A 25 7.70 -3.61 -0.09
CA PRO A 25 6.53 -4.33 0.45
C PRO A 25 6.18 -3.92 1.89
N SER A 26 7.18 -3.63 2.72
CA SER A 26 7.00 -3.16 4.10
C SER A 26 6.24 -1.83 4.17
N HIS A 27 6.41 -0.96 3.17
CA HIS A 27 5.67 0.29 3.07
C HIS A 27 4.20 0.03 2.78
N VAL A 28 3.89 -0.90 1.86
CA VAL A 28 2.52 -1.34 1.58
C VAL A 28 1.88 -1.92 2.84
N GLN A 29 2.62 -2.70 3.63
CA GLN A 29 2.12 -3.24 4.88
C GLN A 29 1.83 -2.15 5.93
N THR A 30 2.62 -1.07 5.94
CA THR A 30 2.35 0.11 6.78
C THR A 30 1.05 0.79 6.38
N LEU A 31 0.76 0.92 5.08
CA LEU A 31 -0.49 1.48 4.56
C LEU A 31 -1.70 0.60 4.89
N VAL A 32 -1.53 -0.72 4.85
CA VAL A 32 -2.52 -1.71 5.30
C VAL A 32 -2.80 -1.54 6.80
N ASN A 33 -1.76 -1.53 7.63
CA ASN A 33 -1.90 -1.40 9.08
C ASN A 33 -2.50 -0.04 9.47
N GLY A 34 -2.23 1.01 8.69
CA GLY A 34 -2.84 2.32 8.84
C GLY A 34 -4.27 2.44 8.32
N GLY A 35 -4.87 1.35 7.81
CA GLY A 35 -6.24 1.33 7.30
C GLY A 35 -6.45 2.07 5.97
N LYS A 36 -5.36 2.52 5.31
CA LYS A 36 -5.42 3.21 4.01
C LYS A 36 -5.73 2.26 2.86
N ILE A 37 -5.33 0.99 2.98
CA ILE A 37 -5.59 -0.05 1.98
C ILE A 37 -6.41 -1.15 2.64
N GLY A 38 -7.61 -1.39 2.12
CA GLY A 38 -8.44 -2.50 2.55
C GLY A 38 -7.77 -3.83 2.26
N THR A 39 -7.83 -4.76 3.22
CA THR A 39 -7.26 -6.11 3.08
C THR A 39 -8.32 -7.17 3.28
N ARG A 40 -8.10 -8.30 2.62
CA ARG A 40 -8.93 -9.49 2.75
C ARG A 40 -8.06 -10.72 2.67
N SER A 41 -8.14 -11.56 3.68
CA SER A 41 -7.53 -12.89 3.62
C SER A 41 -8.47 -13.84 2.89
N LEU A 42 -7.94 -14.56 1.89
CA LEU A 42 -8.63 -15.73 1.34
C LEU A 42 -8.26 -16.97 2.14
N TYR A 43 -9.13 -17.98 2.10
CA TYR A 43 -8.87 -19.30 2.67
C TYR A 43 -7.51 -19.80 2.15
N GLY A 44 -6.59 -20.13 3.06
CA GLY A 44 -5.20 -20.51 2.73
C GLY A 44 -4.12 -19.50 3.14
N GLY A 45 -4.49 -18.39 3.78
CA GLY A 45 -3.52 -17.47 4.40
C GLY A 45 -2.94 -16.40 3.48
N THR A 46 -3.32 -16.41 2.19
CA THR A 46 -2.93 -15.36 1.25
C THR A 46 -3.76 -14.10 1.51
N ALA A 47 -3.07 -13.01 1.86
CA ALA A 47 -3.66 -11.69 2.00
C ALA A 47 -3.75 -11.00 0.63
N PHE A 48 -4.94 -10.50 0.32
CA PHE A 48 -5.19 -9.67 -0.85
C PHE A 48 -5.54 -8.25 -0.43
N LEU A 49 -5.22 -7.31 -1.30
CA LEU A 49 -5.34 -5.88 -1.12
C LEU A 49 -6.39 -5.34 -2.10
N LYS A 50 -7.19 -4.39 -1.66
CA LYS A 50 -8.23 -3.80 -2.48
C LYS A 50 -7.60 -2.88 -3.52
N ARG A 51 -7.77 -3.24 -4.80
CA ARG A 51 -7.11 -2.56 -5.93
C ARG A 51 -7.43 -1.06 -5.99
N SER A 52 -8.69 -0.67 -5.76
CA SER A 52 -9.10 0.74 -5.77
C SER A 52 -8.31 1.60 -4.78
N ASP A 53 -8.05 1.05 -3.59
CA ASP A 53 -7.39 1.78 -2.52
C ASP A 53 -5.88 1.89 -2.83
N VAL A 54 -5.31 0.84 -3.44
CA VAL A 54 -3.93 0.83 -3.94
C VAL A 54 -3.75 1.84 -5.08
N GLU A 55 -4.68 1.92 -6.03
CA GLU A 55 -4.63 2.86 -7.15
C GLU A 55 -4.81 4.32 -6.69
N ALA A 56 -5.63 4.55 -5.66
CA ALA A 56 -5.79 5.85 -5.02
C ALA A 56 -4.58 6.24 -4.14
N THR A 57 -3.75 5.26 -3.75
CA THR A 57 -2.55 5.52 -2.96
C THR A 57 -1.48 6.16 -3.84
N ARG A 58 -1.13 7.40 -3.50
CA ARG A 58 0.13 8.03 -3.91
C ARG A 58 1.01 8.21 -2.69
N VAL A 59 2.23 7.69 -2.76
CA VAL A 59 3.26 7.99 -1.77
C VAL A 59 3.98 9.24 -2.26
N ALA A 60 3.84 10.34 -1.52
CA ALA A 60 4.71 11.47 -1.74
C ALA A 60 6.12 11.05 -1.32
N ALA A 61 7.12 11.27 -2.18
CA ALA A 61 8.53 10.95 -1.90
C ALA A 61 9.11 11.69 -0.68
N ASP A 62 8.34 12.58 -0.05
CA ASP A 62 8.80 13.53 0.95
C ASP A 62 7.91 13.56 2.21
N THR A 63 7.47 12.40 2.71
CA THR A 63 7.14 12.34 4.15
C THR A 63 8.43 12.11 4.92
N GLY A 64 9.29 13.13 4.90
CA GLY A 64 10.23 13.35 5.98
C GLY A 64 9.46 13.25 7.30
N ASN A 65 10.10 12.62 8.28
CA ASN A 65 9.62 12.53 9.65
C ASN A 65 8.98 13.85 10.13
N ASN A 66 7.65 13.91 10.18
CA ASN A 66 6.94 14.77 11.13
C ASN A 66 6.74 14.01 12.46
N HIS A 67 7.81 13.35 12.93
CA HIS A 67 7.84 12.84 14.30
C HIS A 67 8.74 13.74 15.14
N ARG A 68 8.06 14.53 15.98
CA ARG A 68 8.50 15.12 17.25
C ARG A 68 8.99 16.57 17.21
N GLU A 69 8.01 17.44 17.34
CA GLU A 69 8.15 18.73 17.98
C GLU A 69 8.81 18.57 19.37
N ARG A 70 9.78 19.46 19.66
CA ARG A 70 10.24 19.94 20.97
C ARG A 70 10.80 18.92 21.98
N CYS A 71 12.09 19.07 22.27
CA CYS A 71 12.60 19.51 23.58
C CYS A 71 13.89 20.30 23.36
#